data_AF-A0A9E4KKC2-F1
#
_entry.id   AF-A0A9E4KKC2-F1
#
_cell.length_a   1.000
_cell.length_b   1.000
_cell.length_c   1.000
_cell.angle_alpha   90.00
_cell.angle_beta   90.00
_cell.angle_gamma   90.00
#
_symmetry.space_group_name_H-M   'P 1'
#
loop_
_entity.id
_entity.type
_entity.pdbx_description
1 polymer ?
#
loop_
_entity_poly.entity_id
_entity_poly.type
_entity_poly.pdbx_seq_one_letter_code
_entity_poly.pdbx_strand_id
1 'polypeptide(L)'
;MSVFNSASLRTTVQGAIEQGQIGRPASLRLTVHGPGGEDDLQSLESDVRDLTSAWFGGPSESEYVTGGPGGPSIIALKWPGGQSAILSISTGAGRTGGNLVLLGSNGAIYHDIDPAPSDNVRVAGTGGE
;
A
#
# COMPACT_ATOMS: atom_id res chain seq x y z
N MET A 1 -2.31 -14.13 -8.04
CA MET A 1 -1.62 -13.27 -9.03
C MET A 1 -1.74 -11.85 -8.49
N SER A 2 -0.65 -11.26 -7.99
CA SER A 2 -0.75 -10.03 -7.17
C SER A 2 -1.23 -8.87 -8.04
N VAL A 3 -2.32 -8.23 -7.61
CA VAL A 3 -3.13 -7.26 -8.37
C VAL A 3 -2.65 -5.82 -8.10
N PHE A 4 -1.59 -5.71 -7.31
CA PHE A 4 -0.84 -4.52 -7.00
C PHE A 4 0.60 -4.75 -7.49
N ASN A 5 1.14 -3.85 -8.32
CA ASN A 5 2.55 -3.95 -8.73
C ASN A 5 3.47 -3.47 -7.60
N SER A 6 3.39 -4.16 -6.46
CA SER A 6 4.22 -3.93 -5.27
C SER A 6 5.69 -3.94 -5.62
N ALA A 7 6.12 -4.79 -6.55
CA ALA A 7 7.50 -4.91 -7.00
C ALA A 7 8.02 -3.61 -7.65
N SER A 8 7.29 -3.05 -8.62
CA SER A 8 7.72 -1.81 -9.29
C SER A 8 7.70 -0.61 -8.32
N LEU A 9 6.67 -0.53 -7.46
CA LEU A 9 6.61 0.51 -6.43
C LEU A 9 7.80 0.39 -5.48
N ARG A 10 8.10 -0.82 -5.00
CA ARG A 10 9.24 -1.11 -4.14
C ARG A 10 10.53 -0.63 -4.75
N THR A 11 10.83 -1.06 -5.98
CA THR A 11 12.07 -0.72 -6.67
C THR A 11 12.21 0.78 -6.85
N THR A 12 11.13 1.47 -7.23
CA THR A 12 11.16 2.91 -7.47
C THR A 12 11.41 3.69 -6.18
N VAL A 13 10.66 3.40 -5.12
CA VAL A 13 10.82 4.08 -3.82
C VAL A 13 12.17 3.74 -3.19
N GLN A 14 12.58 2.47 -3.25
CA GLN A 14 13.87 2.02 -2.73
C GLN A 14 15.03 2.72 -3.46
N GLY A 15 14.98 2.81 -4.79
CA GLY A 15 15.99 3.52 -5.57
C GLY A 15 16.10 5.00 -5.19
N ALA A 16 14.96 5.67 -4.94
CA ALA A 16 14.96 7.06 -4.49
C ALA A 16 15.57 7.23 -3.08
N ILE A 17 15.33 6.29 -2.17
CA ILE A 17 15.93 6.24 -0.83
C ILE A 17 17.45 6.03 -0.94
N GLU A 18 17.89 5.03 -1.71
CA GLU A 18 19.31 4.68 -1.88
C GLU A 18 20.12 5.80 -2.56
N GLN A 19 19.50 6.54 -3.48
CA GLN A 19 20.10 7.72 -4.10
C GLN A 19 20.07 8.96 -3.18
N GLY A 20 19.50 8.85 -1.98
CA GLY A 20 19.46 9.93 -1.00
C GLY A 20 18.50 11.08 -1.35
N GLN A 21 17.58 10.88 -2.31
CA GLN A 21 16.74 11.94 -2.86
C GLN A 21 15.82 12.59 -1.81
N ILE A 22 15.39 11.82 -0.81
CA ILE A 22 14.57 12.32 0.31
C ILE A 22 15.32 12.38 1.64
N GLY A 23 16.62 12.07 1.66
CA GLY A 23 17.37 11.87 2.90
C GLY A 23 16.87 10.66 3.69
N ARG A 24 16.88 10.75 5.02
CA ARG A 24 16.42 9.64 5.89
C ARG A 24 14.88 9.58 5.91
N PRO A 25 14.26 8.44 5.57
CA PRO A 25 12.81 8.27 5.69
C PRO A 25 12.32 8.49 7.13
N ALA A 26 11.20 9.20 7.29
CA ALA A 26 10.67 9.61 8.59
C ALA A 26 9.19 9.27 8.79
N SER A 27 8.34 9.44 7.76
CA SER A 27 6.91 9.15 7.89
C SER A 27 6.30 8.68 6.58
N LEU A 28 5.42 7.67 6.66
CA LEU A 28 4.71 7.09 5.53
C LEU A 28 3.20 7.22 5.73
N ARG A 29 2.49 7.68 4.70
CA ARG A 29 1.06 7.42 4.52
C ARG A 29 0.88 6.60 3.26
N LEU A 30 0.24 5.44 3.39
CA LEU A 30 -0.02 4.55 2.27
C LEU A 30 -1.46 4.11 2.30
N THR A 31 -2.18 4.36 1.21
CA THR A 31 -3.53 3.83 0.99
C THR A 31 -3.46 2.84 -0.16
N VAL A 32 -3.96 1.63 0.04
CA VAL A 32 -4.01 0.60 -1.01
C VAL A 32 -5.38 -0.04 -1.04
N HIS A 33 -5.90 -0.18 -2.25
CA HIS A 33 -7.14 -0.87 -2.57
C HIS A 33 -6.80 -2.10 -3.41
N GLY A 34 -7.17 -3.26 -2.91
CA GLY A 34 -6.99 -4.54 -3.55
C GLY A 34 -8.25 -5.08 -4.21
N PRO A 35 -8.11 -6.12 -5.04
CA PRO A 35 -9.22 -6.94 -5.53
C PRO A 35 -10.00 -7.55 -4.35
N GLY A 36 -11.25 -7.93 -4.58
CA GLY A 36 -12.12 -8.46 -3.51
C GLY A 36 -11.81 -9.90 -3.10
N GLY A 37 -11.77 -10.13 -1.78
CA GLY A 37 -11.56 -11.41 -1.13
C GLY A 37 -11.03 -11.20 0.30
N GLU A 38 -11.37 -12.08 1.25
CA GLU A 38 -10.83 -12.00 2.62
C GLU A 38 -9.35 -12.43 2.67
N ASP A 39 -9.01 -13.53 1.97
CA ASP A 39 -7.62 -13.97 1.79
C ASP A 39 -6.76 -12.92 1.05
N ASP A 40 -7.40 -12.11 0.20
CA ASP A 40 -6.75 -11.01 -0.52
C ASP A 40 -6.42 -9.84 0.40
N LEU A 41 -7.24 -9.59 1.44
CA LEU A 41 -6.96 -8.52 2.40
C LEU A 41 -5.74 -8.86 3.23
N GLN A 42 -5.69 -10.04 3.85
CA GLN A 42 -4.58 -10.45 4.69
C GLN A 42 -3.25 -10.49 3.92
N SER A 43 -3.29 -11.01 2.68
CA SER A 43 -2.13 -11.01 1.79
C SER A 43 -1.66 -9.59 1.47
N LEU A 44 -2.59 -8.68 1.15
CA LEU A 44 -2.27 -7.29 0.87
C LEU A 44 -1.70 -6.57 2.09
N GLU A 45 -2.22 -6.82 3.29
CA GLU A 45 -1.63 -6.26 4.50
C GLU A 45 -0.20 -6.76 4.75
N SER A 46 0.07 -8.05 4.51
CA SER A 46 1.41 -8.61 4.62
C SER A 46 2.37 -7.96 3.64
N ASP A 47 1.99 -7.85 2.37
CA ASP A 47 2.80 -7.21 1.32
C ASP A 47 3.14 -5.76 1.68
N VAL A 48 2.16 -5.00 2.19
CA VAL A 48 2.36 -3.61 2.57
C VAL A 48 3.25 -3.47 3.81
N ARG A 49 3.14 -4.36 4.80
CA ARG A 49 4.04 -4.40 5.97
C ARG A 49 5.47 -4.68 5.55
N ASP A 50 5.69 -5.60 4.62
CA ASP A 50 7.03 -5.94 4.11
C ASP A 50 7.67 -4.80 3.32
N LEU A 51 6.88 -4.12 2.48
CA LEU A 51 7.32 -2.91 1.77
C LEU A 51 7.78 -1.84 2.75
N THR A 52 6.94 -1.56 3.73
CA THR A 52 7.18 -0.51 4.71
C THR A 52 8.40 -0.83 5.56
N SER A 53 8.55 -2.08 5.99
CA SER A 53 9.70 -2.55 6.76
C SER A 53 11.00 -2.39 5.97
N ALA A 54 10.99 -2.66 4.67
CA ALA A 54 12.16 -2.47 3.81
C ALA A 54 12.59 -1.00 3.73
N TRP A 55 11.64 -0.07 3.55
CA TRP A 55 11.93 1.36 3.45
C TRP A 55 12.43 1.98 4.76
N PHE A 56 12.02 1.43 5.91
CA PHE A 56 12.49 1.88 7.22
C PHE A 56 13.65 1.06 7.80
N GLY A 57 14.16 0.08 7.06
CA GLY A 57 15.35 -0.69 7.40
C GLY A 57 15.14 -1.82 8.41
N GLY A 58 13.90 -2.29 8.60
CA GLY A 58 13.58 -3.39 9.50
C GLY A 58 12.12 -3.41 9.97
N PRO A 59 11.76 -4.37 10.84
CA PRO A 59 10.41 -4.46 11.40
C PRO A 59 10.11 -3.29 12.35
N SER A 60 8.82 -2.95 12.48
CA SER A 60 8.34 -1.97 13.46
C SER A 60 8.48 -2.48 14.90
N GLU A 61 8.67 -1.56 15.85
CA GLU A 61 8.68 -1.89 17.30
C GLU A 61 7.27 -1.99 17.89
N SER A 62 6.32 -1.27 17.32
CA SER A 62 4.93 -1.27 17.77
C SER A 62 3.98 -1.14 16.61
N GLU A 63 2.86 -1.85 16.72
CA GLU A 63 1.79 -1.88 15.74
C GLU A 63 0.44 -1.70 16.45
N TYR A 64 -0.42 -0.89 15.85
CA TYR A 64 -1.82 -0.76 16.24
C TYR A 64 -2.69 -0.97 15.00
N VAL A 65 -3.64 -1.90 15.10
CA VAL A 65 -4.54 -2.25 14.00
C VAL A 65 -5.98 -1.95 14.41
N THR A 66 -6.74 -1.33 13.52
CA THR A 66 -8.19 -1.17 13.64
C THR A 66 -8.86 -1.52 12.32
N GLY A 67 -9.96 -2.26 12.38
CA GLY A 67 -10.63 -2.82 11.20
C GLY A 67 -11.54 -3.99 11.61
N GLY A 68 -12.49 -4.33 10.75
CA GLY A 68 -13.41 -5.45 10.95
C GLY A 68 -13.09 -6.62 10.01
N PRO A 69 -13.45 -7.87 10.35
CA PRO A 69 -13.33 -9.02 9.45
C PRO A 69 -13.96 -8.74 8.09
N GLY A 70 -13.22 -8.98 7.00
CA GLY A 70 -13.66 -8.70 5.64
C GLY A 70 -13.86 -7.22 5.28
N GLY A 71 -13.45 -6.29 6.15
CA GLY A 71 -13.58 -4.84 5.99
C GLY A 71 -12.24 -4.13 5.84
N PRO A 72 -12.24 -2.81 5.62
CA PRO A 72 -11.01 -2.02 5.58
C PRO A 72 -10.26 -2.06 6.91
N SER A 73 -8.93 -2.09 6.83
CA SER A 73 -8.01 -2.04 7.94
C SER A 73 -7.19 -0.74 7.92
N ILE A 74 -6.96 -0.17 9.09
CA ILE A 74 -6.00 0.91 9.32
C ILE A 74 -4.94 0.37 10.28
N ILE A 75 -3.68 0.43 9.87
CA ILE A 75 -2.52 -0.04 10.62
C ILE A 75 -1.61 1.15 10.88
N ALA A 76 -1.32 1.42 12.15
CA ALA A 76 -0.32 2.38 12.57
C ALA A 76 0.94 1.66 13.06
N LEU A 77 2.09 2.02 12.49
CA LEU A 77 3.39 1.41 12.79
C LEU A 77 4.36 2.47 13.30
N LYS A 78 5.23 2.08 14.23
CA LYS A 78 6.32 2.93 14.76
C LYS A 78 7.63 2.14 14.78
N TRP A 79 8.74 2.82 14.55
CA TRP A 79 10.09 2.26 14.62
C TRP A 79 10.91 2.89 15.75
N PRO A 80 11.94 2.19 16.27
CA PRO A 80 12.81 2.69 17.35
C PRO A 80 13.49 4.02 17.03
N GLY A 81 13.78 4.25 15.75
CA GLY A 81 14.43 5.46 15.28
C GLY A 81 13.51 6.68 15.14
N GLY A 82 12.27 6.58 15.60
CA GLY A 82 11.25 7.63 15.56
C GLY A 82 10.39 7.65 14.29
N GLN A 83 10.67 6.78 13.32
CA GLN A 83 9.87 6.69 12.09
C GLN A 83 8.46 6.17 12.37
N SER A 84 7.51 6.53 11.50
CA SER A 84 6.11 6.11 11.64
C SER A 84 5.45 5.83 10.28
N ALA A 85 4.43 4.98 10.28
CA ALA A 85 3.60 4.75 9.10
C ALA A 85 2.11 4.64 9.48
N ILE A 86 1.24 5.16 8.61
CA ILE A 86 -0.19 4.88 8.60
C ILE A 86 -0.53 4.19 7.29
N LEU A 87 -1.04 2.97 7.39
CA LEU A 87 -1.44 2.13 6.27
C LEU A 87 -2.98 2.03 6.29
N SER A 88 -3.62 2.31 5.17
CA SER A 88 -5.07 2.16 4.98
C SER A 88 -5.31 1.17 3.86
N ILE A 89 -5.85 0.00 4.19
CA ILE A 89 -5.90 -1.14 3.29
C ILE A 89 -7.36 -1.59 3.17
N SER A 90 -7.85 -1.79 1.95
CA SER A 90 -9.19 -2.33 1.75
C SER A 90 -9.27 -3.20 0.50
N THR A 91 -10.22 -4.13 0.49
CA THR A 91 -10.53 -5.00 -0.65
C THR A 91 -12.01 -4.88 -1.04
N GLY A 92 -12.38 -5.36 -2.23
CA GLY A 92 -13.78 -5.62 -2.57
C GLY A 92 -14.61 -4.45 -3.09
N ALA A 93 -14.04 -3.25 -3.22
CA ALA A 93 -14.77 -2.07 -3.70
C ALA A 93 -14.86 -1.96 -5.25
N GLY A 94 -14.43 -2.97 -6.01
CA GLY A 94 -14.28 -2.88 -7.48
C GLY A 94 -13.23 -1.86 -7.93
N ARG A 95 -12.38 -1.42 -7.00
CA ARG A 95 -11.32 -0.43 -7.21
C ARG A 95 -10.00 -1.05 -6.77
N THR A 96 -9.02 -0.99 -7.64
CA THR A 96 -7.62 -1.28 -7.33
C THR A 96 -6.83 0.04 -7.36
N GLY A 97 -5.66 0.06 -6.74
CA GLY A 97 -4.78 1.24 -6.76
C GLY A 97 -4.66 1.88 -5.38
N GLY A 98 -4.36 3.18 -5.32
CA GLY A 98 -4.04 3.82 -4.05
C GLY A 98 -3.19 5.06 -4.17
N ASN A 99 -2.58 5.49 -3.06
CA ASN A 99 -1.58 6.54 -3.07
C ASN A 99 -0.56 6.35 -1.94
N LEU A 100 0.62 6.92 -2.17
CA LEU A 100 1.78 6.92 -1.30
C LEU A 100 2.22 8.36 -1.05
N VAL A 101 2.47 8.67 0.22
CA VAL A 101 3.27 9.82 0.63
C VAL A 101 4.38 9.32 1.56
N LEU A 102 5.64 9.43 1.13
CA LEU A 102 6.80 9.12 1.96
C LEU A 102 7.60 10.40 2.21
N LEU A 103 7.66 10.80 3.46
CA LEU A 103 8.41 11.96 3.92
C LEU A 103 9.79 11.53 4.43
N GLY A 104 10.82 12.24 4.01
CA GLY A 104 12.18 12.12 4.53
C GLY A 104 12.74 13.47 4.98
N SER A 105 13.95 13.45 5.55
CA SER A 105 14.60 14.65 6.09
C SER A 105 14.87 15.75 5.06
N ASN A 106 14.99 15.39 3.78
CA ASN A 106 15.39 16.30 2.70
C ASN A 106 14.33 16.45 1.59
N GLY A 107 13.18 15.77 1.71
CA GLY A 107 12.18 15.79 0.65
C GLY A 107 11.04 14.81 0.88
N ALA A 108 10.22 14.63 -0.15
CA ALA A 108 9.06 13.76 -0.11
C ALA A 108 8.82 13.08 -1.47
N ILE A 109 8.31 11.85 -1.43
CA ILE A 109 7.79 11.13 -2.60
C ILE A 109 6.26 11.15 -2.52
N TYR A 110 5.64 11.56 -3.61
CA TYR A 110 4.20 11.45 -3.86
C TYR A 110 4.00 10.54 -5.05
N HIS A 111 3.18 9.51 -4.89
CA HIS A 111 2.90 8.60 -5.98
C HIS A 111 1.45 8.12 -5.90
N ASP A 112 0.71 8.36 -6.97
CA ASP A 112 -0.59 7.72 -7.18
C ASP A 112 -0.36 6.33 -7.77
N ILE A 113 -1.01 5.34 -7.17
CA ILE A 113 -0.96 3.96 -7.62
C ILE A 113 -2.18 3.77 -8.51
N ASP A 114 -1.94 3.68 -9.81
CA ASP A 114 -3.01 3.42 -10.76
C ASP A 114 -3.65 2.04 -10.52
N PRO A 115 -4.96 1.90 -10.77
CA PRO A 115 -5.59 0.59 -10.83
C PRO A 115 -4.85 -0.28 -11.85
N ALA A 116 -4.50 -1.51 -11.48
CA ALA A 116 -4.12 -2.51 -12.47
C ALA A 116 -5.26 -2.62 -13.51
N PRO A 117 -4.97 -2.74 -14.81
CA PRO A 117 -6.01 -2.88 -15.81
C PRO A 117 -6.87 -4.08 -15.43
N SER A 118 -8.11 -3.81 -15.01
CA SER A 118 -9.08 -4.87 -14.78
C SER A 118 -9.51 -5.39 -16.15
N ASP A 119 -9.43 -6.71 -16.34
CA ASP A 119 -10.15 -7.42 -17.39
C ASP A 119 -11.65 -7.26 -17.14
N ASN A 120 -12.18 -6.06 -17.42
CA ASN A 120 -13.60 -5.80 -17.39
C ASN A 120 -14.21 -6.43 -18.65
N VAL A 121 -14.53 -7.72 -18.58
CA VAL A 121 -15.45 -8.33 -19.53
C VAL A 121 -16.80 -7.64 -19.37
N ARG A 122 -17.13 -6.76 -20.30
CA ARG A 122 -18.48 -6.19 -20.42
C ARG A 122 -19.40 -7.27 -20.96
N VAL A 123 -20.27 -7.82 -20.10
CA VAL A 123 -21.46 -8.53 -20.58
C VAL A 123 -22.47 -7.47 -20.99
N ALA A 124 -22.58 -7.22 -22.29
CA ALA A 124 -23.74 -6.54 -22.83
C ALA A 124 -24.93 -7.50 -22.68
N GLY A 125 -25.82 -7.23 -21.72
CA GLY A 125 -27.13 -7.86 -21.70
C GLY A 125 -27.87 -7.46 -22.97
N THR A 126 -28.11 -8.41 -23.86
CA THR A 126 -29.08 -8.22 -24.94
C THR A 126 -30.45 -8.05 -24.30
N GLY A 127 -31.10 -6.94 -24.60
CA GLY A 127 -32.45 -6.67 -24.15
C GLY A 127 -33.41 -7.82 -24.46
N GLY A 128 -34.39 -7.97 -23.60
CA GLY A 128 -35.59 -8.77 -23.83
C GLY A 128 -36.70 -8.12 -23.02
N GLU A 129 -37.70 -7.60 -23.74
CA GLU A 129 -38.95 -7.02 -23.25
C GLU A 129 -39.71 -7.94 -22.27
#